data_AF-A0A1A6GKP5-F1
#
_entry.id   AF-A0A1A6GKP5-F1
#
_cell.length_a   1.000
_cell.length_b   1.000
_cell.length_c   1.000
_cell.angle_alpha   90.00
_cell.angle_beta   90.00
_cell.angle_gamma   90.00
#
_symmetry.space_group_name_H-M   'P 1'
#
loop_
_entity.id
_entity.type
_entity.pdbx_description
1 polymer ?
#
loop_
_entity_poly.entity_id
_entity_poly.type
_entity_poly.pdbx_seq_one_letter_code
_entity_poly.pdbx_strand_id
1 'polypeptide(L)'
;GFMKHNTSRQNEHCLTNFDLAEYRQVLSDLAIQIYQQLVRVLESILQPMIDEGTYTLDSILRQLNSFHSVMCQHGMDPELIKQVVKQMFYIVGAITLNNLLLRKDMCSWSKGMQIRYNVSQLEEWLRDKNLMNSGAKETLEPLIQAAQLLQVKKKTDDDAEAICSMCNALTTAQIVKVLNLYTPVNEFEERVSVSFIRTIQMRLRDRKDSPQLLMDAKHIFPVTFPFNPSSLALETIQIPASLGLGFIARV
;
A
#
# COMPACT_ATOMS: atom_id res chain seq x y z
N GLY A 1 22.09 21.27 -5.54
CA GLY A 1 21.94 22.04 -6.79
C GLY A 1 21.45 21.10 -7.87
N PHE A 2 20.52 21.56 -8.69
CA PHE A 2 19.86 20.77 -9.74
C PHE A 2 20.77 20.40 -10.92
N MET A 3 21.98 20.95 -10.99
CA MET A 3 22.93 20.74 -12.09
C MET A 3 24.00 19.67 -11.80
N LYS A 4 23.95 19.01 -10.63
CA LYS A 4 24.99 18.05 -10.19
C LYS A 4 25.21 16.88 -11.16
N HIS A 5 24.17 16.50 -11.90
CA HIS A 5 24.19 15.36 -12.82
C HIS A 5 24.17 15.80 -14.30
N ASN A 6 24.27 17.10 -14.57
CA ASN A 6 24.20 17.63 -15.91
C ASN A 6 25.52 17.42 -16.66
N THR A 7 25.42 17.15 -17.96
CA THR A 7 26.56 17.32 -18.88
C THR A 7 26.86 18.79 -19.12
N SER A 8 28.05 19.12 -19.64
CA SER A 8 28.38 20.49 -20.04
C SER A 8 27.36 21.06 -21.03
N ARG A 9 26.91 20.23 -21.98
CA ARG A 9 25.90 20.61 -22.98
C ARG A 9 24.53 20.88 -22.35
N GLN A 10 24.12 20.10 -21.34
CA GLN A 10 22.88 20.37 -20.61
C GLN A 10 22.93 21.69 -19.82
N ASN A 11 24.10 22.06 -19.28
CA ASN A 11 24.28 23.33 -18.59
C ASN A 11 24.17 24.54 -19.52
N GLU A 12 24.51 24.40 -20.81
CA GLU A 12 24.32 25.46 -21.83
C GLU A 12 22.84 25.76 -22.10
N HIS A 13 21.93 24.84 -21.78
CA HIS A 13 20.49 25.00 -21.99
C HIS A 13 19.74 25.56 -20.77
N CYS A 14 20.43 26.00 -19.71
CA CYS A 14 19.78 26.62 -18.57
C CYS A 14 19.11 27.96 -18.95
N LEU A 15 17.94 28.23 -18.36
CA LEU A 15 17.28 29.53 -18.50
C LEU A 15 18.17 30.65 -17.95
N THR A 16 18.27 31.76 -18.68
CA THR A 16 19.17 32.88 -18.32
C THR A 16 18.46 34.13 -17.81
N ASN A 17 17.16 34.29 -18.12
CA ASN A 17 16.45 35.57 -17.91
C ASN A 17 15.41 35.54 -16.77
N PHE A 18 14.79 34.40 -16.49
CA PHE A 18 13.65 34.30 -15.57
C PHE A 18 13.86 33.21 -14.52
N ASP A 19 13.56 33.51 -13.26
CA ASP A 19 13.37 32.48 -12.23
C ASP A 19 11.91 32.02 -12.23
N LEU A 20 11.71 30.72 -12.40
CA LEU A 20 10.40 30.07 -12.44
C LEU A 20 10.06 29.36 -11.13
N ALA A 21 10.65 29.75 -10.00
CA ALA A 21 10.40 29.13 -8.70
C ALA A 21 8.91 29.03 -8.32
N GLU A 22 8.17 30.12 -8.49
CA GLU A 22 6.73 30.16 -8.19
C GLU A 22 5.95 29.20 -9.10
N TYR A 23 6.28 29.16 -10.39
CA TYR A 23 5.67 28.23 -11.34
C TYR A 23 5.98 26.76 -11.00
N ARG A 24 7.18 26.46 -10.50
CA ARG A 24 7.51 25.10 -10.03
C ARG A 24 6.64 24.68 -8.85
N GLN A 25 6.31 25.60 -7.95
CA GLN A 25 5.38 25.31 -6.84
C GLN A 25 3.98 24.99 -7.37
N VAL A 26 3.45 25.81 -8.28
CA VAL A 26 2.15 25.57 -8.92
C VAL A 26 2.11 24.20 -9.62
N LEU A 27 3.17 23.84 -10.35
CA LEU A 27 3.28 22.52 -10.99
C LEU A 27 3.35 21.37 -9.97
N SER A 28 4.03 21.56 -8.84
CA SER A 28 4.07 20.56 -7.76
C SER A 28 2.68 20.37 -7.14
N ASP A 29 1.94 21.44 -6.90
CA ASP A 29 0.58 21.37 -6.34
C ASP A 29 -0.38 20.64 -7.31
N LEU A 30 -0.26 20.92 -8.61
CA LEU A 30 -0.99 20.19 -9.65
C LEU A 30 -0.60 18.70 -9.68
N ALA A 31 0.69 18.37 -9.57
CA ALA A 31 1.16 16.98 -9.54
C ALA A 31 0.59 16.21 -8.34
N ILE A 32 0.47 16.86 -7.16
CA ILE A 32 -0.21 16.27 -5.99
C ILE A 32 -1.67 15.96 -6.31
N GLN A 33 -2.40 16.87 -6.95
CA GLN A 33 -3.80 16.65 -7.33
C GLN A 33 -3.96 15.49 -8.31
N ILE A 34 -3.07 15.41 -9.32
CA ILE A 34 -3.05 14.31 -10.30
C ILE A 34 -2.74 12.98 -9.61
N TYR A 35 -1.77 12.94 -8.69
CA TYR A 35 -1.46 11.74 -7.91
C TYR A 35 -2.65 11.27 -7.07
N GLN A 36 -3.33 12.18 -6.36
CA GLN A 36 -4.51 11.83 -5.59
C GLN A 36 -5.63 11.28 -6.47
N GLN A 37 -5.81 11.86 -7.67
CA GLN A 37 -6.77 11.34 -8.63
C GLN A 37 -6.39 9.95 -9.14
N LEU A 38 -5.10 9.72 -9.43
CA LEU A 38 -4.58 8.40 -9.80
C LEU A 38 -4.91 7.38 -8.71
N VAL A 39 -4.60 7.67 -7.44
CA VAL A 39 -4.90 6.76 -6.32
C VAL A 39 -6.39 6.40 -6.26
N ARG A 40 -7.29 7.38 -6.40
CA ARG A 40 -8.74 7.14 -6.40
C ARG A 40 -9.19 6.26 -7.57
N VAL A 41 -8.62 6.47 -8.75
CA VAL A 41 -8.94 5.65 -9.94
C VAL A 41 -8.47 4.20 -9.71
N LEU A 42 -7.23 4.00 -9.27
CA LEU A 42 -6.70 2.66 -9.02
C LEU A 42 -7.46 1.94 -7.89
N GLU A 43 -7.83 2.67 -6.84
CA GLU A 43 -8.69 2.17 -5.76
C GLU A 43 -10.03 1.67 -6.30
N SER A 44 -10.73 2.48 -7.12
CA SER A 44 -12.03 2.12 -7.68
C SER A 44 -12.01 0.85 -8.52
N ILE A 45 -10.86 0.53 -9.12
CA ILE A 45 -10.64 -0.68 -9.91
C ILE A 45 -10.36 -1.89 -8.99
N LEU A 46 -9.58 -1.70 -7.93
CA LEU A 46 -9.20 -2.79 -7.01
C LEU A 46 -10.30 -3.16 -6.02
N GLN A 47 -11.09 -2.19 -5.55
CA GLN A 47 -12.09 -2.39 -4.51
C GLN A 47 -13.05 -3.58 -4.77
N PRO A 48 -13.72 -3.71 -5.93
CA PRO A 48 -14.61 -4.85 -6.18
C PRO A 48 -13.87 -6.21 -6.16
N MET A 49 -12.58 -6.22 -6.49
CA MET A 49 -11.76 -7.43 -6.45
C MET A 49 -11.46 -7.90 -5.02
N ILE A 50 -11.51 -7.01 -4.05
CA ILE A 50 -11.20 -7.31 -2.65
C ILE A 50 -12.49 -7.61 -1.85
N ASP A 51 -13.57 -6.87 -2.13
CA ASP A 51 -14.81 -6.94 -1.34
C ASP A 51 -15.71 -8.13 -1.68
N GLU A 52 -15.86 -8.46 -2.98
CA GLU A 52 -16.93 -9.38 -3.42
C GLU A 52 -16.57 -10.86 -3.27
N GLY A 53 -15.32 -11.20 -2.99
CA GLY A 53 -14.85 -12.59 -2.82
C GLY A 53 -14.99 -13.48 -4.06
N THR A 54 -15.50 -12.95 -5.16
CA THR A 54 -15.62 -13.55 -6.49
C THR A 54 -14.28 -13.55 -7.23
N TYR A 55 -13.44 -12.56 -6.95
CA TYR A 55 -12.13 -12.41 -7.56
C TYR A 55 -11.06 -13.17 -6.76
N THR A 56 -10.12 -13.77 -7.48
CA THR A 56 -9.01 -14.52 -6.87
C THR A 56 -7.81 -13.60 -6.62
N LEU A 57 -6.87 -14.06 -5.80
CA LEU A 57 -5.57 -13.41 -5.63
C LEU A 57 -4.87 -13.15 -6.98
N ASP A 58 -5.01 -14.09 -7.93
CA ASP A 58 -4.45 -13.94 -9.28
C ASP A 58 -5.05 -12.75 -10.02
N SER A 59 -6.34 -12.44 -9.81
CA SER A 59 -6.98 -11.25 -10.39
C SER A 59 -6.31 -9.96 -9.87
N ILE A 60 -6.07 -9.88 -8.56
CA ILE A 60 -5.39 -8.74 -7.93
C ILE A 60 -3.96 -8.62 -8.48
N LEU A 61 -3.19 -9.71 -8.53
CA LEU A 61 -1.83 -9.71 -9.06
C LEU A 61 -1.75 -9.32 -10.54
N ARG A 62 -2.70 -9.78 -11.37
CA ARG A 62 -2.81 -9.35 -12.78
C ARG A 62 -3.08 -7.86 -12.88
N GLN A 63 -3.97 -7.32 -12.04
CA GLN A 63 -4.30 -5.91 -12.05
C GLN A 63 -3.10 -5.05 -11.60
N LEU A 64 -2.38 -5.46 -10.55
CA LEU A 64 -1.15 -4.79 -10.11
C LEU A 64 -0.07 -4.82 -11.21
N ASN A 65 0.08 -5.94 -11.92
CA ASN A 65 0.98 -6.02 -13.09
C ASN A 65 0.58 -5.03 -14.19
N SER A 66 -0.72 -4.90 -14.49
CA SER A 66 -1.21 -3.94 -15.48
C SER A 66 -0.87 -2.50 -15.08
N PHE A 67 -1.16 -2.11 -13.83
CA PHE A 67 -0.83 -0.79 -13.33
C PHE A 67 0.67 -0.49 -13.42
N HIS A 68 1.50 -1.41 -12.92
CA HIS A 68 2.95 -1.27 -12.97
C HIS A 68 3.48 -1.12 -14.41
N SER A 69 3.00 -1.95 -15.34
CA SER A 69 3.41 -1.88 -16.75
C SER A 69 3.08 -0.55 -17.38
N VAL A 70 1.87 -0.01 -17.14
CA VAL A 70 1.45 1.28 -17.68
C VAL A 70 2.31 2.42 -17.12
N MET A 71 2.57 2.42 -15.81
CA MET A 71 3.44 3.43 -15.20
C MET A 71 4.86 3.40 -15.78
N CYS A 72 5.44 2.22 -15.99
CA CYS A 72 6.75 2.08 -16.63
C CYS A 72 6.75 2.55 -18.09
N GLN A 73 5.73 2.18 -18.88
CA GLN A 73 5.61 2.60 -20.29
C GLN A 73 5.49 4.12 -20.43
N HIS A 74 4.86 4.79 -19.47
CA HIS A 74 4.72 6.24 -19.44
C HIS A 74 5.95 6.96 -18.89
N GLY A 75 7.03 6.24 -18.55
CA GLY A 75 8.27 6.84 -18.03
C GLY A 75 8.12 7.46 -16.64
N MET A 76 7.19 6.96 -15.82
CA MET A 76 6.97 7.47 -14.46
C MET A 76 8.22 7.26 -13.60
N ASP A 77 8.57 8.26 -12.78
CA ASP A 77 9.72 8.20 -11.89
C ASP A 77 9.68 6.96 -10.98
N PRO A 78 10.78 6.19 -10.85
CA PRO A 78 10.80 4.98 -10.03
C PRO A 78 10.40 5.21 -8.57
N GLU A 79 10.79 6.35 -7.98
CA GLU A 79 10.39 6.72 -6.61
C GLU A 79 8.89 7.06 -6.50
N LEU A 80 8.28 7.56 -7.58
CA LEU A 80 6.83 7.77 -7.63
C LEU A 80 6.08 6.44 -7.80
N ILE A 81 6.60 5.53 -8.62
CA ILE A 81 6.05 4.15 -8.76
C ILE A 81 6.05 3.44 -7.39
N LYS A 82 7.14 3.55 -6.62
CA LYS A 82 7.20 3.01 -5.25
C LYS A 82 6.08 3.56 -4.36
N GLN A 83 5.84 4.87 -4.41
CA GLN A 83 4.78 5.52 -3.63
C GLN A 83 3.38 5.07 -4.07
N VAL A 84 3.13 4.90 -5.38
CA VAL A 84 1.86 4.35 -5.88
C VAL A 84 1.66 2.91 -5.39
N VAL A 85 2.68 2.06 -5.51
CA VAL A 85 2.60 0.65 -5.09
C VAL A 85 2.39 0.52 -3.58
N LYS A 86 3.09 1.33 -2.78
CA LYS A 86 2.86 1.42 -1.33
C LYS A 86 1.41 1.75 -1.00
N GLN A 87 0.83 2.73 -1.70
CA GLN A 87 -0.57 3.12 -1.50
C GLN A 87 -1.53 2.00 -1.89
N MET A 88 -1.27 1.26 -2.98
CA MET A 88 -2.12 0.14 -3.40
C MET A 88 -2.08 -1.01 -2.38
N PHE A 89 -0.90 -1.34 -1.84
CA PHE A 89 -0.76 -2.36 -0.81
C PHE A 89 -1.48 -1.98 0.48
N TYR A 90 -1.42 -0.71 0.88
CA TYR A 90 -2.18 -0.22 2.02
C TYR A 90 -3.69 -0.40 1.84
N ILE A 91 -4.22 -0.03 0.66
CA ILE A 91 -5.64 -0.19 0.34
C ILE A 91 -6.05 -1.66 0.41
N VAL A 92 -5.26 -2.56 -0.21
CA VAL A 92 -5.51 -4.01 -0.16
C VAL A 92 -5.54 -4.51 1.29
N GLY A 93 -4.55 -4.12 2.11
CA GLY A 93 -4.46 -4.50 3.51
C GLY A 93 -5.63 -3.99 4.35
N ALA A 94 -5.96 -2.71 4.20
CA ALA A 94 -7.02 -2.04 4.97
C ALA A 94 -8.40 -2.60 4.65
N ILE A 95 -8.75 -2.74 3.36
CA ILE A 95 -10.04 -3.30 2.94
C ILE A 95 -10.17 -4.75 3.40
N THR A 96 -9.13 -5.57 3.19
CA THR A 96 -9.13 -6.98 3.61
C THR A 96 -9.30 -7.12 5.13
N LEU A 97 -8.58 -6.32 5.92
CA LEU A 97 -8.71 -6.35 7.37
C LEU A 97 -10.10 -5.88 7.83
N ASN A 98 -10.63 -4.81 7.23
CA ASN A 98 -11.97 -4.31 7.55
C ASN A 98 -13.04 -5.39 7.27
N ASN A 99 -12.95 -6.10 6.15
CA ASN A 99 -13.85 -7.21 5.83
C ASN A 99 -13.74 -8.35 6.85
N LEU A 100 -12.53 -8.69 7.28
CA LEU A 100 -12.30 -9.67 8.35
C LEU A 100 -12.95 -9.24 9.68
N LEU A 101 -12.84 -7.97 10.05
CA LEU A 101 -13.39 -7.41 11.29
C LEU A 101 -14.92 -7.25 11.29
N LEU A 102 -15.54 -7.25 10.11
CA LEU A 102 -16.99 -7.10 9.94
C LEU A 102 -17.71 -8.44 9.75
N ARG A 103 -17.00 -9.51 9.37
CA ARG A 103 -17.59 -10.81 8.97
C ARG A 103 -17.17 -11.97 9.88
N LYS A 104 -18.16 -12.64 10.48
CA LYS A 104 -17.93 -13.79 11.38
C LYS A 104 -17.34 -15.01 10.65
N ASP A 105 -17.72 -15.22 9.39
CA ASP A 105 -17.28 -16.34 8.55
C ASP A 105 -15.82 -16.21 8.05
N MET A 106 -15.17 -15.07 8.32
CA MET A 106 -13.80 -14.78 7.88
C MET A 106 -12.75 -14.97 8.98
N CYS A 107 -13.15 -15.24 10.22
CA CYS A 107 -12.26 -15.39 11.37
C CYS A 107 -12.07 -16.86 11.76
N SER A 108 -11.19 -17.58 11.07
CA SER A 108 -10.84 -18.97 11.38
C SER A 108 -9.36 -19.27 11.14
N TRP A 109 -8.86 -20.40 11.67
CA TRP A 109 -7.49 -20.83 11.43
C TRP A 109 -7.17 -20.98 9.93
N SER A 110 -8.08 -21.62 9.18
CA SER A 110 -7.91 -21.85 7.74
C SER A 110 -7.88 -20.54 6.95
N LYS A 111 -8.70 -19.55 7.32
CA LYS A 111 -8.64 -18.20 6.74
C LYS A 111 -7.34 -17.49 7.07
N GLY A 112 -6.81 -17.67 8.27
CA GLY A 112 -5.46 -17.20 8.63
C GLY A 112 -4.38 -17.75 7.70
N MET A 113 -4.40 -19.05 7.41
CA MET A 113 -3.47 -19.68 6.47
C MET A 113 -3.63 -19.14 5.04
N GLN A 114 -4.88 -18.99 4.59
CA GLN A 114 -5.17 -18.42 3.27
C GLN A 114 -4.63 -16.99 3.13
N ILE A 115 -4.83 -16.14 4.15
CA ILE A 115 -4.32 -14.76 4.14
C ILE A 115 -2.78 -14.75 4.12
N ARG A 116 -2.12 -15.61 4.90
CA ARG A 116 -0.65 -15.71 4.89
C ARG A 116 -0.10 -16.09 3.52
N TYR A 117 -0.72 -17.06 2.85
CA TYR A 117 -0.35 -17.42 1.49
C TYR A 117 -0.58 -16.26 0.51
N ASN A 118 -1.73 -15.59 0.60
CA ASN A 118 -2.02 -14.44 -0.25
C ASN A 118 -0.98 -13.32 -0.08
N VAL A 119 -0.61 -13.01 1.16
CA VAL A 119 0.43 -12.03 1.47
C VAL A 119 1.79 -12.47 0.93
N SER A 120 2.17 -13.75 1.05
CA SER A 120 3.46 -14.19 0.51
C SER A 120 3.55 -14.03 -1.00
N GLN A 121 2.47 -14.23 -1.75
CA GLN A 121 2.45 -13.97 -3.19
C GLN A 121 2.55 -12.47 -3.52
N LEU A 122 1.96 -11.59 -2.69
CA LEU A 122 2.11 -10.15 -2.84
C LEU A 122 3.56 -9.70 -2.56
N GLU A 123 4.22 -10.30 -1.56
CA GLU A 123 5.64 -10.06 -1.28
C GLU A 123 6.53 -10.56 -2.43
N GLU A 124 6.24 -11.73 -2.99
CA GLU A 124 6.95 -12.26 -4.15
C GLU A 124 6.79 -11.33 -5.36
N TRP A 125 5.58 -10.78 -5.58
CA TRP A 125 5.35 -9.78 -6.62
C TRP A 125 6.20 -8.52 -6.42
N LEU A 126 6.34 -8.02 -5.19
CA LEU A 126 7.24 -6.89 -4.90
C LEU A 126 8.70 -7.25 -5.21
N ARG A 127 9.13 -8.48 -4.90
CA ARG A 127 10.48 -8.97 -5.21
C ARG A 127 10.73 -8.98 -6.71
N ASP A 128 9.81 -9.55 -7.50
CA ASP A 128 9.90 -9.64 -8.95
C ASP A 128 10.00 -8.27 -9.65
N LYS A 129 9.40 -7.22 -9.05
CA LYS A 129 9.44 -5.85 -9.57
C LYS A 129 10.58 -5.01 -8.99
N ASN A 130 11.43 -5.56 -8.12
CA ASN A 130 12.47 -4.82 -7.38
C ASN A 130 11.89 -3.67 -6.50
N LEU A 131 10.73 -3.91 -5.88
CA LEU A 131 9.99 -2.93 -5.07
C LEU A 131 9.97 -3.27 -3.58
N MET A 132 10.82 -4.19 -3.11
CA MET A 132 10.89 -4.59 -1.69
C MET A 132 11.22 -3.42 -0.75
N ASN A 133 11.89 -2.36 -1.25
CA ASN A 133 12.23 -1.16 -0.48
C ASN A 133 11.22 -0.01 -0.66
N SER A 134 10.03 -0.26 -1.24
CA SER A 134 9.00 0.76 -1.46
C SER A 134 8.23 1.15 -0.19
N GLY A 135 8.37 0.37 0.89
CA GLY A 135 7.54 0.51 2.08
C GLY A 135 6.16 -0.17 1.96
N ALA A 136 5.88 -0.88 0.85
CA ALA A 136 4.59 -1.49 0.57
C ALA A 136 4.29 -2.71 1.47
N LYS A 137 5.29 -3.56 1.73
CA LYS A 137 5.13 -4.74 2.59
C LYS A 137 4.72 -4.33 4.01
N GLU A 138 5.33 -3.29 4.55
CA GLU A 138 5.11 -2.77 5.89
C GLU A 138 3.67 -2.28 6.08
N THR A 139 3.00 -1.84 5.01
CA THR A 139 1.58 -1.44 5.08
C THR A 139 0.63 -2.60 5.33
N LEU A 140 1.07 -3.84 5.06
CA LEU A 140 0.28 -5.06 5.30
C LEU A 140 0.43 -5.61 6.72
N GLU A 141 1.30 -5.01 7.55
CA GLU A 141 1.61 -5.52 8.89
C GLU A 141 0.36 -5.75 9.78
N PRO A 142 -0.66 -4.86 9.81
CA PRO A 142 -1.90 -5.14 10.54
C PRO A 142 -2.62 -6.40 10.06
N LEU A 143 -2.68 -6.63 8.74
CA LEU A 143 -3.31 -7.82 8.16
C LEU A 143 -2.50 -9.09 8.46
N ILE A 144 -1.16 -9.00 8.40
CA ILE A 144 -0.25 -10.09 8.74
C ILE A 144 -0.46 -10.52 10.19
N GLN A 145 -0.47 -9.56 11.13
CA GLN A 145 -0.68 -9.84 12.54
C GLN A 145 -2.09 -10.39 12.82
N ALA A 146 -3.12 -9.92 12.11
CA ALA A 146 -4.46 -10.49 12.21
C ALA A 146 -4.48 -11.96 11.75
N ALA A 147 -3.81 -12.29 10.65
CA ALA A 147 -3.70 -13.67 10.16
C ALA A 147 -2.92 -14.57 11.13
N GLN A 148 -1.88 -14.04 11.77
CA GLN A 148 -1.13 -14.73 12.84
C GLN A 148 -2.01 -14.95 14.08
N LEU A 149 -2.77 -13.93 14.51
CA LEU A 149 -3.71 -14.01 15.63
C LEU A 149 -4.75 -15.11 15.44
N LEU A 150 -5.22 -15.34 14.21
CA LEU A 150 -6.12 -16.44 13.89
C LEU A 150 -5.46 -17.82 14.12
N GLN A 151 -4.14 -17.95 13.99
CA GLN A 151 -3.43 -19.23 14.03
C GLN A 151 -2.79 -19.58 15.38
N VAL A 152 -2.47 -18.59 16.21
CA VAL A 152 -1.88 -18.84 17.53
C VAL A 152 -2.87 -19.49 18.50
N LYS A 153 -2.34 -20.10 19.56
CA LYS A 153 -3.12 -20.62 20.69
C LYS A 153 -3.77 -19.46 21.46
N LYS A 154 -4.90 -19.73 22.11
CA LYS A 154 -5.79 -18.71 22.70
C LYS A 154 -6.37 -19.19 24.05
N LYS A 155 -5.57 -19.91 24.84
CA LYS A 155 -6.07 -20.61 26.05
C LYS A 155 -5.38 -20.16 27.34
N THR A 156 -4.06 -20.02 27.36
CA THR A 156 -3.28 -19.79 28.60
C THR A 156 -2.86 -18.33 28.79
N ASP A 157 -2.43 -17.96 29.99
CA ASP A 157 -1.86 -16.62 30.22
C ASP A 157 -0.60 -16.36 29.38
N ASP A 158 0.20 -17.40 29.11
CA ASP A 158 1.36 -17.32 28.21
C ASP A 158 0.93 -17.04 26.76
N ASP A 159 -0.15 -17.68 26.29
CA ASP A 159 -0.72 -17.38 24.98
C ASP A 159 -1.18 -15.92 24.91
N ALA A 160 -1.80 -15.41 25.98
CA ALA A 160 -2.24 -14.03 26.05
C ALA A 160 -1.07 -13.04 26.00
N GLU A 161 0.03 -13.35 26.68
CA GLU A 161 1.26 -12.57 26.62
C GLU A 161 1.89 -12.55 25.24
N ALA A 162 1.97 -13.73 24.59
CA ALA A 162 2.48 -13.86 23.22
C ALA A 162 1.66 -13.02 22.23
N ILE A 163 0.33 -13.04 22.34
CA ILE A 163 -0.56 -12.21 21.52
C ILE A 163 -0.30 -10.71 21.75
N CYS A 164 -0.14 -10.28 23.01
CA CYS A 164 0.11 -8.86 23.32
C CYS A 164 1.45 -8.37 22.75
N SER A 165 2.49 -9.22 22.77
CA SER A 165 3.81 -8.92 22.20
C SER A 165 3.80 -8.90 20.66
N MET A 166 3.10 -9.86 20.05
CA MET A 166 3.00 -10.01 18.60
C MET A 166 2.18 -8.90 17.94
N CYS A 167 1.02 -8.54 18.51
CA CYS A 167 0.03 -7.67 17.87
C CYS A 167 0.27 -6.15 18.10
N ASN A 168 1.45 -5.65 17.73
CA ASN A 168 1.82 -4.23 17.90
C ASN A 168 1.29 -3.28 16.81
N ALA A 169 0.84 -3.79 15.67
CA ALA A 169 0.25 -3.02 14.57
C ALA A 169 -1.29 -3.05 14.57
N LEU A 170 -1.90 -3.88 15.42
CA LEU A 170 -3.34 -3.92 15.67
C LEU A 170 -3.70 -3.14 16.92
N THR A 171 -4.83 -2.43 16.91
CA THR A 171 -5.39 -1.80 18.12
C THR A 171 -5.99 -2.86 19.04
N THR A 172 -6.09 -2.55 20.33
CA THR A 172 -6.78 -3.39 21.32
C THR A 172 -8.21 -3.72 20.87
N ALA A 173 -8.93 -2.78 20.25
CA ALA A 173 -10.27 -3.01 19.71
C ALA A 173 -10.29 -4.06 18.58
N GLN A 174 -9.30 -4.02 17.68
CA GLN A 174 -9.16 -4.98 16.59
C GLN A 174 -8.81 -6.39 17.11
N ILE A 175 -7.86 -6.51 18.03
CA ILE A 175 -7.47 -7.79 18.64
C ILE A 175 -8.69 -8.44 19.31
N VAL A 176 -9.39 -7.68 20.14
CA VAL A 176 -10.60 -8.14 20.84
C VAL A 176 -11.68 -8.54 19.84
N LYS A 177 -11.87 -7.78 18.74
CA LYS A 177 -12.86 -8.11 17.72
C LYS A 177 -12.54 -9.44 17.04
N VAL A 178 -11.29 -9.66 16.61
CA VAL A 178 -10.87 -10.93 15.98
C VAL A 178 -11.09 -12.11 16.92
N LEU A 179 -10.69 -11.99 18.19
CA LEU A 179 -10.89 -13.04 19.20
C LEU A 179 -12.38 -13.36 19.43
N ASN A 180 -13.25 -12.35 19.42
CA ASN A 180 -14.71 -12.56 19.55
C ASN A 180 -15.35 -13.20 18.31
N LEU A 181 -14.83 -12.91 17.11
CA LEU A 181 -15.35 -13.46 15.86
C LEU A 181 -14.79 -14.85 15.54
N TYR A 182 -13.72 -15.27 16.23
CA TYR A 182 -13.04 -16.53 15.98
C TYR A 182 -13.99 -17.72 16.05
N THR A 183 -14.18 -18.38 14.91
CA THR A 183 -15.08 -19.53 14.75
C THR A 183 -14.25 -20.80 14.49
N PRO A 184 -14.23 -21.74 15.45
CA PRO A 184 -13.60 -23.04 15.28
C PRO A 184 -14.14 -23.79 14.06
N VAL A 185 -13.26 -24.40 13.27
CA VAL A 185 -13.64 -25.13 12.04
C VAL A 185 -13.53 -26.65 12.19
N ASN A 186 -12.87 -27.14 13.23
CA ASN A 186 -12.70 -28.56 13.51
C ASN A 186 -12.76 -28.84 15.02
N GLU A 187 -12.84 -30.12 15.39
CA GLU A 187 -12.99 -30.59 16.78
C GLU A 187 -11.79 -30.28 17.68
N PHE A 188 -10.65 -29.90 17.10
CA PHE A 188 -9.42 -29.55 17.83
C PHE A 188 -9.35 -28.06 18.19
N GLU A 189 -10.28 -27.25 17.68
CA GLU A 189 -10.38 -25.84 17.98
C GLU A 189 -11.56 -25.55 18.93
N GLU A 190 -11.33 -24.70 19.92
CA GLU A 190 -12.35 -24.23 20.84
C GLU A 190 -12.59 -22.73 20.63
N ARG A 191 -13.81 -22.29 20.94
CA ARG A 191 -14.11 -20.85 20.96
C ARG A 191 -13.26 -20.18 22.03
N VAL A 192 -12.82 -18.96 21.73
CA VAL A 192 -12.08 -18.14 22.70
C VAL A 192 -13.01 -17.80 23.86
N SER A 193 -12.54 -18.05 25.08
CA SER A 193 -13.32 -17.79 26.29
C SER A 193 -13.40 -16.29 26.59
N VAL A 194 -14.49 -15.87 27.23
CA VAL A 194 -14.66 -14.48 27.67
C VAL A 194 -13.59 -14.07 28.70
N SER A 195 -13.16 -15.01 29.56
CA SER A 195 -12.09 -14.77 30.52
C SER A 195 -10.76 -14.47 29.81
N PHE A 196 -10.40 -15.22 28.78
CA PHE A 196 -9.19 -14.98 27.99
C PHE A 196 -9.21 -13.59 27.32
N ILE A 197 -10.34 -13.19 26.74
CA ILE A 197 -10.51 -11.87 26.13
C ILE A 197 -10.33 -10.75 27.19
N ARG A 198 -10.86 -10.94 28.41
CA ARG A 198 -10.67 -10.00 29.52
C ARG A 198 -9.18 -9.92 29.93
N THR A 199 -8.46 -11.04 29.95
CA THR A 199 -7.00 -11.04 30.22
C THR A 199 -6.25 -10.19 29.21
N ILE A 200 -6.55 -10.33 27.90
CA ILE A 200 -5.96 -9.49 26.85
C ILE A 200 -6.26 -8.00 27.08
N GLN A 201 -7.51 -7.66 27.35
CA GLN A 201 -7.91 -6.26 27.63
C GLN A 201 -7.18 -5.68 28.83
N MET A 202 -7.02 -6.47 29.90
CA MET A 202 -6.27 -6.03 31.10
C MET A 202 -4.79 -5.81 30.80
N ARG A 203 -4.15 -6.72 30.04
CA ARG A 203 -2.74 -6.60 29.66
C ARG A 203 -2.47 -5.41 28.74
N LEU A 204 -3.42 -5.06 27.87
CA LEU A 204 -3.29 -3.95 26.93
C LEU A 204 -3.83 -2.61 27.45
N ARG A 205 -4.25 -2.52 28.72
CA ARG A 205 -4.91 -1.33 29.29
C ARG A 205 -4.07 -0.06 29.21
N ASP A 206 -2.76 -0.17 29.39
CA ASP A 206 -1.83 0.98 29.40
C ASP A 206 -1.36 1.37 27.99
N ARG A 207 -1.77 0.63 26.97
CA ARG A 207 -1.45 0.93 25.58
C ARG A 207 -2.22 2.18 25.14
N LYS A 208 -1.50 3.20 24.68
CA LYS A 208 -2.09 4.43 24.12
C LYS A 208 -2.64 4.19 22.70
N ASP A 209 -3.58 3.27 22.60
CA ASP A 209 -4.19 2.89 21.33
C ASP A 209 -5.27 3.87 20.87
N SER A 210 -5.41 4.01 19.55
CA SER A 210 -6.61 4.60 18.98
C SER A 210 -7.82 3.69 19.28
N PRO A 211 -8.98 4.25 19.66
CA PRO A 211 -10.20 3.48 19.86
C PRO A 211 -10.80 2.95 18.54
N GLN A 212 -10.21 3.27 17.39
CA GLN A 212 -10.71 2.87 16.08
C GLN A 212 -10.70 1.34 15.91
N LEU A 213 -11.80 0.82 15.38
CA LEU A 213 -11.93 -0.58 15.00
C LEU A 213 -11.46 -0.80 13.56
N LEU A 214 -11.95 0.02 12.63
CA LEU A 214 -11.65 -0.11 11.20
C LEU A 214 -10.42 0.72 10.84
N MET A 215 -9.66 0.26 9.86
CA MET A 215 -8.64 1.07 9.20
C MET A 215 -9.32 2.08 8.28
N ASP A 216 -8.77 3.28 8.20
CA ASP A 216 -9.18 4.28 7.22
C ASP A 216 -8.66 3.91 5.82
N ALA A 217 -9.42 3.09 5.10
CA ALA A 217 -9.06 2.68 3.74
C ALA A 217 -8.94 3.86 2.74
N LYS A 218 -9.46 5.06 3.10
CA LYS A 218 -9.36 6.27 2.29
C LYS A 218 -8.11 7.11 2.61
N HIS A 219 -7.30 6.70 3.58
CA HIS A 219 -6.03 7.35 3.87
C HIS A 219 -5.10 7.32 2.66
N ILE A 220 -4.54 8.47 2.32
CA ILE A 220 -3.54 8.62 1.25
C ILE A 220 -2.25 9.12 1.89
N PHE A 221 -1.14 8.39 1.70
CA PHE A 221 0.16 8.85 2.16
C PHE A 221 0.58 10.13 1.41
N PRO A 222 1.19 11.12 2.10
CA PRO A 222 1.72 12.31 1.42
C PRO A 222 2.74 11.93 0.35
N VAL A 223 2.50 12.40 -0.88
CA VAL A 223 3.38 12.14 -2.03
C VAL A 223 4.52 13.15 -2.07
N THR A 224 5.67 12.71 -2.55
CA THR A 224 6.85 13.54 -2.83
C THR A 224 7.36 13.30 -4.24
N PHE A 225 7.89 14.36 -4.86
CA PHE A 225 8.47 14.34 -6.20
C PHE A 225 9.95 14.69 -6.10
N PRO A 226 10.82 13.73 -5.71
CA PRO A 226 12.25 13.98 -5.64
C PRO A 226 12.79 14.33 -7.03
N PHE A 227 13.74 15.27 -7.08
CA PHE A 227 14.34 15.67 -8.36
C PHE A 227 15.02 14.48 -9.05
N ASN A 228 14.53 14.14 -10.24
CA ASN A 228 15.07 13.07 -11.07
C ASN A 228 15.57 13.67 -12.42
N PRO A 229 16.88 13.92 -12.57
CA PRO A 229 17.42 14.50 -13.80
C PRO A 229 17.34 13.49 -14.96
N SER A 230 17.06 13.99 -16.17
CA SER A 230 17.09 13.19 -17.40
C SER A 230 18.45 13.30 -18.09
N SER A 231 18.91 12.21 -18.70
CA SER A 231 20.08 12.20 -19.58
C SER A 231 19.76 12.62 -21.02
N LEU A 232 18.49 12.91 -21.33
CA LEU A 232 18.06 13.30 -22.68
C LEU A 232 18.71 14.63 -23.10
N ALA A 233 19.30 14.63 -24.29
CA ALA A 233 19.87 15.82 -24.92
C ALA A 233 18.75 16.56 -25.68
N LEU A 234 18.42 17.80 -25.27
CA LEU A 234 17.29 18.54 -25.83
C LEU A 234 17.46 18.78 -27.35
N GLU A 235 18.69 18.99 -27.79
CA GLU A 235 19.06 19.20 -29.18
C GLU A 235 18.92 17.94 -30.06
N THR A 236 18.66 16.77 -29.49
CA THR A 236 18.41 15.56 -30.30
C THR A 236 16.92 15.27 -30.46
N ILE A 237 16.05 15.96 -29.72
CA ILE A 237 14.61 15.73 -29.76
C ILE A 237 14.05 16.10 -31.13
N GLN A 238 13.20 15.22 -31.66
CA GLN A 238 12.44 15.41 -32.89
C GLN A 238 10.95 15.24 -32.57
N ILE A 239 10.12 16.14 -33.10
CA ILE A 239 8.66 16.10 -32.90
C ILE A 239 8.05 15.19 -33.98
N PRO A 240 7.34 14.11 -33.60
CA PRO A 240 6.62 13.28 -34.57
C PRO A 240 5.55 14.07 -35.33
N ALA A 241 5.50 13.92 -36.65
CA ALA A 241 4.52 14.62 -37.50
C ALA A 241 3.06 14.31 -37.14
N SER A 242 2.80 13.13 -36.57
CA SER A 242 1.47 12.71 -36.10
C SER A 242 0.89 13.58 -34.99
N LEU A 243 1.72 14.37 -34.28
CA LEU A 243 1.25 15.29 -33.24
C LEU A 243 0.63 16.58 -33.81
N GLY A 244 0.71 16.83 -35.11
CA GLY A 244 0.10 18.01 -35.74
C GLY A 244 0.77 19.34 -35.36
N LEU A 245 2.01 19.31 -34.86
CA LEU A 245 2.76 20.48 -34.41
C LEU A 245 3.68 21.08 -35.50
N GLY A 246 3.31 20.95 -36.77
CA GLY A 246 4.13 21.42 -37.90
C GLY A 246 4.33 22.93 -37.98
N PHE A 247 3.56 23.70 -37.21
CA PHE A 247 3.72 25.15 -37.06
C PHE A 247 4.86 25.54 -36.11
N ILE A 248 5.39 24.58 -35.31
CA ILE A 248 6.52 24.81 -34.41
C ILE A 248 7.83 24.62 -35.18
N ALA A 249 8.72 25.60 -35.11
CA ALA A 249 10.07 25.52 -35.66
C ALA A 249 11.08 25.19 -34.54
N ARG A 250 11.97 24.24 -34.79
CA ARG A 250 13.07 23.90 -33.88
C ARG A 250 14.21 24.92 -34.04
N VAL A 251 14.71 25.43 -32.91
CA VAL A 251 15.82 26.39 -32.82
C VAL A 251 17.00 25.74 -32.09
#